data_AF-A0A9W9Q2P8-F1
#
_entry.id   AF-A0A9W9Q2P8-F1
#
_cell.length_a   1.000
_cell.length_b   1.000
_cell.length_c   1.000
_cell.angle_alpha   90.00
_cell.angle_beta   90.00
_cell.angle_gamma   90.00
#
_symmetry.space_group_name_H-M   'P 1'
#
loop_
_entity.id
_entity.type
_entity.pdbx_description
1 polymer ?
#
loop_
_entity_poly.entity_id
_entity_poly.type
_entity_poly.pdbx_seq_one_letter_code
_entity_poly.pdbx_strand_id
1 'polypeptide(L)'
;MALSYPEGECFFKRSGLKTTYYDSDNAHQFYGHFLLEYIWNKPSFHGSDAKPEANHRRSGYKVVKGSLWNTNYGAWTQMFVMYGKHPYSDYADPDQYRVAEHNLWTSGNRFRDQEKGGSLESFFMVLPMPKLSDAEEWLLIDRTAHIRAIYIPVSQQTSEEYPELCTFLNVNFATGRDLRIFSHHYKAEHDLPGSYSVTDGNWETVRTEVALGLHSDANWTLAINIPHLVNLLSVPRFLRKHNVFSSKTIRMVD
;
A
#
# COMPACT_ATOMS: atom_id res chain seq x y z
N MET A 1 18.14 17.00 -11.91
CA MET A 1 16.81 16.41 -11.66
C MET A 1 16.36 16.84 -10.28
N ALA A 2 15.35 17.69 -10.17
CA ALA A 2 14.72 17.95 -8.89
C ALA A 2 13.89 16.72 -8.54
N LEU A 3 14.27 16.02 -7.46
CA LEU A 3 13.44 14.96 -6.89
C LEU A 3 12.14 15.62 -6.43
N SER A 4 11.00 15.13 -6.91
CA SER A 4 9.71 15.52 -6.33
C SER A 4 9.76 15.27 -4.83
N TYR A 5 9.20 16.21 -4.06
CA TYR A 5 9.00 15.98 -2.64
C TYR A 5 8.24 14.65 -2.48
N PRO A 6 8.50 13.84 -1.43
CA PRO A 6 7.93 12.49 -1.33
C PRO A 6 6.40 12.45 -1.27
N GLU A 7 5.75 13.61 -1.20
CA GLU A 7 4.31 13.79 -1.25
C GLU A 7 4.01 14.94 -2.22
N GLY A 8 3.14 14.73 -3.21
CA GLY A 8 2.80 15.80 -4.15
C GLY A 8 2.30 15.29 -5.49
N GLU A 9 2.50 16.07 -6.54
CA GLU A 9 2.10 15.70 -7.90
C GLU A 9 3.14 14.80 -8.56
N CYS A 10 2.66 13.84 -9.33
CA CYS A 10 3.47 13.07 -10.26
C CYS A 10 2.73 12.86 -11.57
N PHE A 11 3.49 12.54 -12.61
CA PHE A 11 2.98 12.45 -13.97
C PHE A 11 3.25 11.07 -14.54
N PHE A 12 2.25 10.51 -15.22
CA PHE A 12 2.39 9.28 -15.99
C PHE A 12 2.00 9.55 -17.43
N LYS A 13 2.66 8.87 -18.37
CA LYS A 13 2.16 8.78 -19.73
C LYS A 13 0.93 7.87 -19.72
N ARG A 14 -0.24 8.37 -20.14
CA ARG A 14 -1.52 7.63 -20.10
C ARG A 14 -1.38 6.25 -20.74
N SER A 15 -0.81 6.18 -21.93
CA SER A 15 -0.61 4.91 -22.67
C SER A 15 0.17 3.85 -21.88
N GLY A 16 1.01 4.25 -20.91
CA GLY A 16 1.77 3.33 -20.06
C GLY A 16 0.96 2.72 -18.91
N LEU A 17 -0.20 3.28 -18.59
CA LEU A 17 -1.09 2.77 -17.54
C LEU A 17 -2.17 1.81 -18.07
N LYS A 18 -2.37 1.76 -19.40
CA LYS A 18 -3.41 0.94 -20.02
C LYS A 18 -3.13 -0.54 -19.81
N THR A 19 -4.12 -1.27 -19.32
CA THR A 19 -4.10 -2.73 -19.15
C THR A 19 -5.33 -3.35 -19.83
N THR A 20 -5.45 -4.68 -19.78
CA THR A 20 -6.64 -5.38 -20.29
C THR A 20 -7.94 -4.94 -19.60
N TYR A 21 -7.87 -4.49 -18.34
CA TYR A 21 -9.03 -4.19 -17.51
C TYR A 21 -9.13 -2.72 -17.08
N TYR A 22 -8.16 -1.89 -17.48
CA TYR A 22 -8.12 -0.47 -17.16
C TYR A 22 -7.64 0.34 -18.35
N ASP A 23 -8.45 1.30 -18.77
CA ASP A 23 -8.18 2.23 -19.84
C ASP A 23 -8.07 3.65 -19.27
N SER A 24 -6.84 4.15 -19.20
CA SER A 24 -6.54 5.51 -18.73
C SER A 24 -7.14 6.61 -19.62
N ASP A 25 -7.52 6.30 -20.86
CA ASP A 25 -8.20 7.25 -21.75
C ASP A 25 -9.72 7.31 -21.50
N ASN A 26 -10.28 6.37 -20.74
CA ASN A 26 -11.67 6.42 -20.27
C ASN A 26 -11.75 7.18 -18.95
N ALA A 27 -12.40 8.35 -18.94
CA ALA A 27 -12.48 9.21 -17.75
C ALA A 27 -13.12 8.53 -16.53
N HIS A 28 -14.14 7.69 -16.73
CA HIS A 28 -14.78 6.96 -15.63
C HIS A 28 -13.83 5.94 -14.99
N GLN A 29 -13.04 5.24 -15.83
CA GLN A 29 -12.04 4.32 -15.30
C GLN A 29 -10.89 5.09 -14.65
N PHE A 30 -10.40 6.15 -15.30
CA PHE A 30 -9.30 6.98 -14.80
C PHE A 30 -9.57 7.55 -13.41
N TYR A 31 -10.70 8.22 -13.19
CA TYR A 31 -11.04 8.79 -11.88
C TYR A 31 -11.62 7.77 -10.90
N GLY A 32 -12.09 6.62 -11.39
CA GLY A 32 -12.62 5.54 -10.58
C GLY A 32 -11.57 4.62 -9.98
N HIS A 33 -10.28 4.79 -10.30
CA HIS A 33 -9.20 3.91 -9.82
C HIS A 33 -7.97 4.70 -9.37
N PHE A 34 -7.29 4.19 -8.35
CA PHE A 34 -5.97 4.66 -7.93
C PHE A 34 -4.92 3.58 -8.22
N LEU A 35 -3.64 3.93 -8.12
CA LEU A 35 -2.53 2.98 -8.29
C LEU A 35 -1.84 2.72 -6.95
N LEU A 36 -1.56 1.46 -6.67
CA LEU A 36 -0.69 1.03 -5.58
C LEU A 36 0.59 0.45 -6.17
N GLU A 37 1.73 1.01 -5.80
CA GLU A 37 3.05 0.53 -6.22
C GLU A 37 3.69 -0.30 -5.12
N TYR A 38 4.18 -1.48 -5.49
CA TYR A 38 4.93 -2.35 -4.60
C TYR A 38 6.03 -3.10 -5.35
N ILE A 39 6.98 -3.67 -4.61
CA ILE A 39 8.03 -4.51 -5.20
C ILE A 39 7.53 -5.94 -5.41
N TRP A 40 7.50 -6.35 -6.68
CA TRP A 40 6.97 -7.63 -7.12
C TRP A 40 7.90 -8.82 -6.87
N ASN A 41 9.21 -8.61 -7.03
CA ASN A 41 10.21 -9.67 -7.05
C ASN A 41 11.09 -9.72 -5.79
N LYS A 42 10.57 -9.22 -4.66
CA LYS A 42 11.22 -9.33 -3.34
C LYS A 42 10.37 -10.21 -2.42
N PRO A 43 10.95 -11.28 -1.83
CA PRO A 43 10.23 -12.10 -0.87
C PRO A 43 10.09 -11.35 0.47
N SER A 44 9.03 -11.67 1.21
CA SER A 44 8.77 -11.09 2.54
C SER A 44 9.75 -11.59 3.60
N PHE A 45 10.23 -12.83 3.45
CA PHE A 45 11.23 -13.43 4.34
C PHE A 45 12.32 -14.13 3.53
N HIS A 46 13.52 -14.21 4.11
CA HIS A 46 14.72 -14.72 3.43
C HIS A 46 15.50 -15.66 4.36
N GLY A 47 16.03 -16.75 3.79
CA GLY A 47 16.91 -17.67 4.51
C GLY A 47 16.22 -18.32 5.70
N SER A 48 16.78 -18.13 6.90
CA SER A 48 16.26 -18.70 8.15
C SER A 48 14.92 -18.10 8.59
N ASP A 49 14.57 -16.91 8.09
CA ASP A 49 13.32 -16.24 8.47
C ASP A 49 12.12 -16.76 7.67
N ALA A 50 12.38 -17.48 6.57
CA ALA A 50 11.35 -18.11 5.74
C ALA A 50 10.79 -19.39 6.38
N LYS A 51 10.03 -19.21 7.47
CA LYS A 51 9.47 -20.29 8.30
C LYS A 51 8.08 -20.72 7.82
N PRO A 52 7.79 -22.03 7.65
CA PRO A 52 6.48 -22.51 7.20
C PRO A 52 5.32 -22.14 8.13
N GLU A 53 5.59 -21.85 9.42
CA GLU A 53 4.55 -21.49 10.39
C GLU A 53 4.08 -20.03 10.30
N ALA A 54 4.62 -19.24 9.37
CA ALA A 54 4.17 -17.86 9.18
C ALA A 54 2.68 -17.84 8.81
N ASN A 55 1.90 -17.04 9.56
CA ASN A 55 0.46 -16.95 9.40
C ASN A 55 0.04 -15.49 9.15
N HIS A 56 -0.99 -15.32 8.34
CA HIS A 56 -1.64 -14.05 8.09
C HIS A 56 -3.14 -14.32 7.91
N ARG A 57 -3.99 -13.45 8.50
CA ARG A 57 -5.45 -13.69 8.58
C ARG A 57 -6.11 -13.94 7.21
N ARG A 58 -5.63 -13.28 6.16
CA ARG A 58 -6.23 -13.33 4.82
C ARG A 58 -5.34 -13.97 3.75
N SER A 59 -4.03 -13.99 3.95
CA SER A 59 -3.08 -14.31 2.88
C SER A 59 -2.44 -15.65 3.17
N GLY A 60 -2.42 -16.51 2.15
CA GLY A 60 -1.64 -17.74 2.24
C GLY A 60 -0.14 -17.45 2.26
N TYR A 61 0.64 -18.43 2.70
CA TYR A 61 2.08 -18.33 2.78
C TYR A 61 2.76 -19.51 2.08
N LYS A 62 3.85 -19.23 1.36
CA LYS A 62 4.66 -20.25 0.71
C LYS A 62 6.14 -20.04 0.99
N VAL A 63 6.81 -21.15 1.31
CA VAL A 63 8.27 -21.23 1.26
C VAL A 63 8.68 -21.85 -0.07
N VAL A 64 9.46 -21.12 -0.84
CA VAL A 64 9.89 -21.52 -2.20
C VAL A 64 11.40 -21.41 -2.35
N LYS A 65 11.96 -22.17 -3.29
CA LYS A 65 13.39 -22.12 -3.65
C LYS A 65 13.54 -21.86 -5.14
N GLY A 66 14.65 -21.20 -5.49
CA GLY A 66 15.11 -21.18 -6.87
C GLY A 66 15.67 -22.54 -7.28
N SER A 67 15.64 -22.84 -8.57
CA SER A 67 16.31 -24.02 -9.13
C SER A 67 17.80 -23.97 -8.83
N LEU A 68 18.35 -25.08 -8.34
CA LEU A 68 19.75 -25.20 -7.90
C LEU A 68 20.18 -24.12 -6.91
N TRP A 69 19.26 -23.71 -6.02
CA TRP A 69 19.49 -22.66 -5.04
C TRP A 69 19.05 -23.12 -3.65
N ASN A 70 19.90 -22.92 -2.65
CA ASN A 70 19.66 -23.44 -1.30
C ASN A 70 18.90 -22.46 -0.40
N THR A 71 18.85 -21.18 -0.76
CA THR A 71 18.12 -20.16 0.00
C THR A 71 16.62 -20.38 -0.08
N ASN A 72 15.98 -20.44 1.09
CA ASN A 72 14.52 -20.39 1.22
C ASN A 72 14.02 -18.96 1.08
N TYR A 73 12.92 -18.79 0.36
CA TYR A 73 12.20 -17.53 0.25
C TYR A 73 10.79 -17.70 0.77
N GLY A 74 10.43 -16.89 1.76
CA GLY A 74 9.09 -16.81 2.30
C GLY A 74 8.30 -15.73 1.59
N ALA A 75 7.18 -16.08 0.97
CA ALA A 75 6.34 -15.14 0.26
C ALA A 75 4.87 -15.38 0.58
N TRP A 76 4.17 -14.29 0.89
CA TRP A 76 2.72 -14.26 0.93
C TRP A 76 2.15 -14.48 -0.48
N THR A 77 0.98 -15.10 -0.58
CA THR A 77 0.37 -15.42 -1.88
C THR A 77 -0.58 -14.35 -2.38
N GLN A 78 -1.10 -13.49 -1.49
CA GLN A 78 -2.01 -12.40 -1.86
C GLN A 78 -1.73 -11.12 -1.07
N MET A 79 -2.09 -9.99 -1.67
CA MET A 79 -2.27 -8.71 -1.02
C MET A 79 -3.76 -8.37 -1.05
N PHE A 80 -4.31 -8.06 0.11
CA PHE A 80 -5.69 -7.63 0.24
C PHE A 80 -5.77 -6.13 0.49
N VAL A 81 -6.78 -5.52 -0.11
CA VAL A 81 -7.11 -4.12 0.04
C VAL A 81 -8.58 -4.04 0.40
N MET A 82 -8.86 -3.49 1.57
CA MET A 82 -10.21 -3.38 2.13
C MET A 82 -10.66 -1.91 2.11
N TYR A 83 -11.95 -1.70 1.89
CA TYR A 83 -12.56 -0.37 1.86
C TYR A 83 -13.56 -0.26 3.01
N GLY A 84 -13.37 0.72 3.88
CA GLY A 84 -14.09 0.84 5.15
C GLY A 84 -14.48 2.26 5.52
N LYS A 85 -15.45 2.36 6.43
CA LYS A 85 -15.85 3.66 7.03
C LYS A 85 -14.88 4.13 8.10
N HIS A 86 -14.16 3.18 8.70
CA HIS A 86 -13.24 3.38 9.79
C HIS A 86 -11.86 2.78 9.48
N PRO A 87 -10.79 3.27 10.13
CA PRO A 87 -9.44 2.73 9.93
C PRO A 87 -9.25 1.32 10.47
N TYR A 88 -10.22 0.79 11.23
CA TYR A 88 -10.26 -0.54 11.82
C TYR A 88 -11.72 -0.96 12.04
N SER A 89 -11.97 -2.25 12.23
CA SER A 89 -13.32 -2.76 12.52
C SER A 89 -13.50 -2.80 14.03
N ASP A 90 -14.59 -2.20 14.52
CA ASP A 90 -15.01 -2.35 15.91
C ASP A 90 -15.90 -3.60 16.02
N TYR A 91 -15.87 -4.28 17.15
CA TYR A 91 -16.77 -5.37 17.46
C TYR A 91 -18.24 -4.89 17.52
N ALA A 92 -18.46 -3.63 17.92
CA ALA A 92 -19.79 -3.04 18.02
C ALA A 92 -20.45 -2.76 16.65
N ASP A 93 -19.66 -2.61 15.58
CA ASP A 93 -20.13 -2.47 14.20
C ASP A 93 -19.18 -3.24 13.26
N PRO A 94 -19.43 -4.53 13.01
CA PRO A 94 -18.63 -5.33 12.11
C PRO A 94 -18.90 -4.87 10.67
N ASP A 95 -18.26 -3.77 10.28
CA ASP A 95 -18.31 -3.26 8.92
C ASP A 95 -17.89 -4.38 7.96
N GLN A 96 -18.80 -4.76 7.06
CA GLN A 96 -18.45 -5.62 5.94
C GLN A 96 -17.64 -4.78 4.96
N TYR A 97 -16.32 -4.88 5.05
CA TYR A 97 -15.45 -4.24 4.09
C TYR A 97 -15.66 -4.82 2.70
N ARG A 98 -15.79 -3.94 1.71
CA ARG A 98 -15.53 -4.34 0.33
C ARG A 98 -14.06 -4.71 0.22
N VAL A 99 -13.76 -5.77 -0.52
CA VAL A 99 -12.39 -6.31 -0.61
C VAL A 99 -11.98 -6.40 -2.07
N ALA A 100 -10.76 -5.96 -2.36
CA ALA A 100 -10.02 -6.28 -3.56
C ALA A 100 -8.83 -7.16 -3.17
N GLU A 101 -8.56 -8.18 -3.98
CA GLU A 101 -7.43 -9.08 -3.79
C GLU A 101 -6.52 -9.06 -5.01
N HIS A 102 -5.23 -9.27 -4.78
CA HIS A 102 -4.24 -9.37 -5.85
C HIS A 102 -3.23 -10.47 -5.54
N ASN A 103 -2.98 -11.33 -6.52
CA ASN A 103 -2.02 -12.42 -6.39
C ASN A 103 -0.59 -11.90 -6.39
N LEU A 104 0.15 -12.22 -5.34
CA LEU A 104 1.57 -11.93 -5.24
C LEU A 104 2.39 -13.01 -5.92
N TRP A 105 3.60 -12.63 -6.35
CA TRP A 105 4.51 -13.57 -6.98
C TRP A 105 5.13 -14.51 -5.96
N THR A 106 5.15 -15.81 -6.27
CA THR A 106 5.78 -16.83 -5.39
C THR A 106 6.78 -17.70 -6.14
N SER A 107 7.46 -17.16 -7.16
CA SER A 107 8.48 -17.91 -7.89
C SER A 107 9.85 -17.78 -7.22
N GLY A 108 10.37 -18.87 -6.67
CA GLY A 108 11.71 -18.89 -6.09
C GLY A 108 12.82 -18.59 -7.10
N ASN A 109 12.62 -18.86 -8.40
CA ASN A 109 13.58 -18.47 -9.45
C ASN A 109 13.69 -16.95 -9.57
N ARG A 110 12.56 -16.23 -9.53
CA ARG A 110 12.56 -14.75 -9.64
C ARG A 110 13.27 -14.11 -8.44
N PHE A 111 13.02 -14.62 -7.24
CA PHE A 111 13.70 -14.17 -6.02
C PHE A 111 15.19 -14.47 -6.04
N ARG A 112 15.58 -15.68 -6.50
CA ARG A 112 16.99 -16.03 -6.73
C ARG A 112 17.66 -15.07 -7.71
N ASP A 113 17.00 -14.80 -8.83
CA ASP A 113 17.59 -13.96 -9.88
C ASP A 113 17.74 -12.50 -9.41
N GLN A 114 16.80 -12.01 -8.60
CA GLN A 114 16.94 -10.74 -7.88
C GLN A 114 18.11 -10.76 -6.90
N GLU A 115 18.23 -11.80 -6.06
CA GLU A 115 19.34 -11.96 -5.10
C GLU A 115 20.71 -12.02 -5.79
N LYS A 116 20.78 -12.60 -6.99
CA LYS A 116 21.99 -12.64 -7.82
C LYS A 116 22.40 -11.29 -8.43
N GLY A 117 21.69 -10.21 -8.12
CA GLY A 117 21.96 -8.86 -8.63
C GLY A 117 20.98 -8.40 -9.71
N GLY A 118 19.89 -9.14 -9.94
CA GLY A 118 18.78 -8.67 -10.77
C GLY A 118 18.11 -7.43 -10.17
N SER A 119 17.55 -6.57 -11.03
CA SER A 119 16.87 -5.34 -10.60
C SER A 119 15.64 -5.65 -9.76
N LEU A 120 15.36 -4.82 -8.76
CA LEU A 120 14.05 -4.79 -8.11
C LEU A 120 13.00 -4.31 -9.12
N GLU A 121 11.90 -5.05 -9.21
CA GLU A 121 10.83 -4.79 -10.15
C GLU A 121 9.64 -4.21 -9.40
N SER A 122 9.25 -3.01 -9.83
CA SER A 122 8.06 -2.35 -9.31
C SER A 122 6.83 -2.78 -10.12
N PHE A 123 5.71 -3.00 -9.43
CA PHE A 123 4.42 -3.32 -10.04
C PHE A 123 3.37 -2.31 -9.59
N PHE A 124 2.57 -1.82 -10.55
CA PHE A 124 1.48 -0.90 -10.31
C PHE A 124 0.15 -1.67 -10.37
N MET A 125 -0.45 -1.84 -9.20
CA MET A 125 -1.78 -2.42 -9.08
C MET A 125 -2.83 -1.33 -9.28
N VAL A 126 -3.74 -1.53 -10.24
CA VAL A 126 -4.90 -0.66 -10.44
C VAL A 126 -6.01 -1.11 -9.51
N LEU A 127 -6.47 -0.24 -8.63
CA LEU A 127 -7.46 -0.54 -7.61
C LEU A 127 -8.61 0.46 -7.66
N PRO A 128 -9.87 0.03 -7.44
CA PRO A 128 -11.01 0.94 -7.45
C PRO A 128 -10.92 1.95 -6.30
N MET A 129 -11.34 3.19 -6.53
CA MET A 129 -11.47 4.19 -5.47
C MET A 129 -12.50 3.76 -4.41
N PRO A 130 -12.39 4.28 -3.17
CA PRO A 130 -13.46 4.13 -2.19
C PRO A 130 -14.79 4.71 -2.70
N LYS A 131 -15.89 4.03 -2.41
CA LYS A 131 -17.24 4.45 -2.73
C LYS A 131 -17.78 5.33 -1.60
N LEU A 132 -17.70 6.64 -1.80
CA LEU A 132 -18.23 7.61 -0.84
C LEU A 132 -19.76 7.47 -0.62
N SER A 133 -20.49 6.93 -1.60
CA SER A 133 -21.92 6.59 -1.45
C SER A 133 -22.17 5.56 -0.34
N ASP A 134 -21.19 4.71 -0.08
CA ASP A 134 -21.25 3.60 0.87
C ASP A 134 -20.51 3.99 2.18
N ALA A 135 -20.17 5.27 2.33
CA ALA A 135 -19.35 5.84 3.40
C ALA A 135 -17.93 5.25 3.50
N GLU A 136 -17.41 4.64 2.42
CA GLU A 136 -16.03 4.15 2.37
C GLU A 136 -15.06 5.35 2.30
N GLU A 137 -14.41 5.70 3.40
CA GLU A 137 -13.39 6.75 3.45
C GLU A 137 -11.98 6.20 3.58
N TRP A 138 -11.86 5.00 4.15
CA TRP A 138 -10.60 4.37 4.51
C TRP A 138 -10.28 3.24 3.55
N LEU A 139 -9.02 3.24 3.13
CA LEU A 139 -8.37 2.14 2.42
C LEU A 139 -7.44 1.43 3.40
N LEU A 140 -7.62 0.13 3.59
CA LEU A 140 -6.79 -0.68 4.46
C LEU A 140 -6.02 -1.69 3.61
N ILE A 141 -4.69 -1.57 3.57
CA ILE A 141 -3.82 -2.39 2.72
C ILE A 141 -3.00 -3.31 3.61
N ASP A 142 -3.15 -4.62 3.40
CA ASP A 142 -2.29 -5.59 4.06
C ASP A 142 -0.86 -5.46 3.57
N ARG A 143 0.09 -5.32 4.48
CA ARG A 143 1.51 -5.15 4.13
C ARG A 143 2.17 -6.50 3.83
N THR A 144 1.55 -7.32 2.99
CA THR A 144 2.11 -8.61 2.56
C THR A 144 3.16 -8.48 1.44
N ALA A 145 3.41 -7.27 0.94
CA ALA A 145 4.57 -6.96 0.10
C ALA A 145 5.17 -5.60 0.46
N HIS A 146 6.33 -5.28 -0.09
CA HIS A 146 6.98 -3.99 0.14
C HIS A 146 6.26 -2.87 -0.63
N ILE A 147 5.57 -1.98 0.08
CA ILE A 147 4.75 -0.91 -0.53
C ILE A 147 5.61 0.33 -0.76
N ARG A 148 5.70 0.78 -2.01
CA ARG A 148 6.52 1.92 -2.40
C ARG A 148 5.74 3.22 -2.45
N ALA A 149 4.52 3.21 -2.97
CA ALA A 149 3.73 4.43 -3.10
C ALA A 149 2.25 4.14 -3.37
N ILE A 150 1.41 5.15 -3.10
CA ILE A 150 0.03 5.22 -3.59
C ILE A 150 -0.11 6.45 -4.49
N TYR A 151 -0.91 6.34 -5.55
CA TYR A 151 -1.15 7.37 -6.56
C TYR A 151 -2.64 7.56 -6.80
N ILE A 152 -3.16 8.75 -6.50
CA ILE A 152 -4.58 9.11 -6.66
C ILE A 152 -4.73 10.01 -7.89
N PRO A 153 -5.60 9.67 -8.87
CA PRO A 153 -5.77 10.46 -10.09
C PRO A 153 -6.35 11.85 -9.79
N VAL A 154 -5.83 12.88 -10.46
CA VAL A 154 -6.35 14.26 -10.37
C VAL A 154 -6.77 14.82 -11.72
N SER A 155 -5.96 14.58 -12.75
CA SER A 155 -6.28 15.05 -14.09
C SER A 155 -5.89 14.01 -15.13
N GLN A 156 -6.85 13.65 -15.98
CA GLN A 156 -6.61 12.78 -17.11
C GLN A 156 -5.66 13.43 -18.12
N GLN A 157 -5.66 14.76 -18.24
CA GLN A 157 -4.76 15.52 -19.09
C GLN A 157 -4.06 16.61 -18.27
N THR A 158 -2.72 16.55 -18.22
CA THR A 158 -1.91 17.46 -17.40
C THR A 158 -1.95 18.89 -17.94
N SER A 159 -1.78 19.06 -19.25
CA SER A 159 -1.87 20.36 -19.92
C SER A 159 -2.18 20.19 -21.42
N GLU A 160 -2.46 21.30 -22.11
CA GLU A 160 -2.62 21.32 -23.57
C GLU A 160 -1.30 20.99 -24.29
N GLU A 161 -0.15 21.37 -23.71
CA GLU A 161 1.18 21.11 -24.26
C GLU A 161 1.61 19.64 -24.10
N TYR A 162 1.09 18.95 -23.08
CA TYR A 162 1.40 17.55 -22.79
C TYR A 162 0.12 16.72 -22.69
N PRO A 163 -0.63 16.58 -23.82
CA PRO A 163 -1.93 15.94 -23.82
C PRO A 163 -1.86 14.46 -23.46
N GLU A 164 -0.70 13.82 -23.59
CA GLU A 164 -0.46 12.40 -23.29
C GLU A 164 -0.14 12.12 -21.81
N LEU A 165 0.18 13.16 -21.03
CA LEU A 165 0.50 13.03 -19.61
C LEU A 165 -0.76 13.19 -18.77
N CYS A 166 -0.88 12.38 -17.73
CA CYS A 166 -1.90 12.49 -16.69
C CYS A 166 -1.25 12.78 -15.34
N THR A 167 -1.99 13.46 -14.47
CA THR A 167 -1.53 13.93 -13.16
C THR A 167 -2.16 13.12 -12.03
N PHE A 168 -1.33 12.72 -11.08
CA PHE A 168 -1.72 12.03 -9.85
C PHE A 168 -1.15 12.76 -8.64
N LEU A 169 -1.84 12.67 -7.50
CA LEU A 169 -1.25 12.92 -6.19
C LEU A 169 -0.60 11.64 -5.69
N ASN A 170 0.60 11.72 -5.14
CA ASN A 170 1.28 10.57 -4.60
C ASN A 170 1.67 10.73 -3.13
N VAL A 171 1.81 9.58 -2.47
CA VAL A 171 2.59 9.43 -1.25
C VAL A 171 3.64 8.37 -1.52
N ASN A 172 4.90 8.79 -1.55
CA ASN A 172 6.06 7.96 -1.78
C ASN A 172 6.67 7.54 -0.44
N PHE A 173 6.64 6.24 -0.17
CA PHE A 173 7.29 5.61 0.97
C PHE A 173 8.76 5.26 0.68
N ALA A 174 9.18 5.15 -0.57
CA ALA A 174 10.53 4.78 -0.99
C ALA A 174 11.55 5.93 -0.82
N THR A 175 11.73 6.38 0.42
CA THR A 175 12.44 7.63 0.75
C THR A 175 13.67 7.44 1.63
N GLY A 176 13.84 6.27 2.26
CA GLY A 176 15.01 5.99 3.10
C GLY A 176 15.01 6.73 4.44
N ARG A 177 13.84 7.14 4.94
CA ARG A 177 13.69 7.93 6.16
C ARG A 177 12.82 7.24 7.21
N ASP A 178 12.94 7.73 8.43
CA ASP A 178 12.07 7.35 9.53
C ASP A 178 10.77 8.14 9.42
N LEU A 179 9.65 7.43 9.39
CA LEU A 179 8.32 8.01 9.38
C LEU A 179 7.71 7.89 10.77
N ARG A 180 7.24 8.99 11.33
CA ARG A 180 6.47 8.97 12.58
C ARG A 180 4.99 8.82 12.23
N ILE A 181 4.42 7.63 12.45
CA ILE A 181 3.07 7.26 12.03
C ILE A 181 2.22 6.99 13.28
N PHE A 182 0.93 7.34 13.22
CA PHE A 182 -0.01 7.04 14.29
C PHE A 182 -0.52 5.61 14.13
N SER A 183 -0.29 4.77 15.14
CA SER A 183 -0.59 3.34 15.13
C SER A 183 -1.70 3.01 16.13
N HIS A 184 -2.59 2.10 15.75
CA HIS A 184 -3.58 1.51 16.65
C HIS A 184 -3.26 0.04 16.84
N HIS A 185 -3.13 -0.38 18.09
CA HIS A 185 -3.00 -1.79 18.42
C HIS A 185 -4.34 -2.36 18.87
N TYR A 186 -4.62 -3.59 18.46
CA TYR A 186 -5.63 -4.45 19.03
C TYR A 186 -5.15 -4.96 20.39
N LYS A 187 -5.99 -4.78 21.40
CA LYS A 187 -5.81 -5.35 22.72
C LYS A 187 -6.89 -6.40 22.93
N ALA A 188 -6.47 -7.65 23.12
CA ALA A 188 -7.40 -8.69 23.54
C ALA A 188 -7.96 -8.32 24.92
N GLU A 189 -9.28 -8.30 25.04
CA GLU A 189 -9.91 -8.10 26.34
C GLU A 189 -9.88 -9.43 27.09
N HIS A 190 -9.14 -9.44 28.21
CA HIS A 190 -8.94 -10.66 29.01
C HIS A 190 -10.24 -11.26 29.56
N ASP A 191 -11.29 -10.45 29.68
CA ASP A 191 -12.52 -10.81 30.38
C ASP A 191 -13.60 -11.41 29.45
N LEU A 192 -13.42 -11.36 28.13
CA LEU A 192 -14.38 -11.90 27.15
C LEU A 192 -13.64 -12.61 26.00
N PRO A 193 -13.71 -13.95 25.90
CA PRO A 193 -13.11 -14.69 24.79
C PRO A 193 -13.68 -14.21 23.45
N GLY A 194 -12.83 -13.60 22.61
CA GLY A 194 -13.21 -13.05 21.31
C GLY A 194 -13.59 -11.57 21.30
N SER A 195 -13.55 -10.88 22.45
CA SER A 195 -13.65 -9.42 22.52
C SER A 195 -12.27 -8.78 22.39
N TYR A 196 -12.18 -7.74 21.58
CA TYR A 196 -10.97 -6.95 21.36
C TYR A 196 -11.35 -5.48 21.39
N SER A 197 -10.55 -4.67 22.06
CA SER A 197 -10.64 -3.22 22.00
C SER A 197 -9.41 -2.64 21.30
N VAL A 198 -9.64 -1.57 20.56
CA VAL A 198 -8.56 -0.83 19.92
C VAL A 198 -7.98 0.15 20.94
N THR A 199 -6.66 0.12 21.11
CA THR A 199 -5.95 1.02 22.03
C THR A 199 -6.08 2.49 21.62
N ASP A 200 -6.00 3.39 22.60
CA ASP A 200 -5.74 4.81 22.34
C ASP A 200 -4.43 4.91 21.57
N GLY A 201 -4.52 5.18 20.26
CA GLY A 201 -3.38 5.02 19.35
C GLY A 201 -2.13 5.80 19.78
N ASN A 202 -0.97 5.30 19.38
CA ASN A 202 0.34 5.84 19.75
C ASN A 202 1.14 6.27 18.53
N TRP A 203 2.15 7.11 18.73
CA TRP A 203 3.08 7.47 17.67
C TRP A 203 4.26 6.50 17.64
N GLU A 204 4.45 5.84 16.51
CA GLU A 204 5.55 4.91 16.29
C GLU A 204 6.45 5.37 15.15
N THR A 205 7.70 4.92 15.17
CA THR A 205 8.65 5.16 14.09
C THR A 205 8.71 3.94 13.19
N VAL A 206 8.35 4.13 11.93
CA VAL A 206 8.45 3.11 10.88
C VAL A 206 9.57 3.50 9.93
N ARG A 207 10.57 2.63 9.79
CA ARG A 207 11.68 2.83 8.85
C ARG A 207 11.20 2.55 7.43
N THR A 208 11.56 3.44 6.51
CA THR A 208 11.42 3.18 5.06
C THR A 208 12.77 3.01 4.39
N GLU A 209 12.79 2.26 3.29
CA GLU A 209 13.98 2.08 2.46
C GLU A 209 13.79 2.70 1.07
N VAL A 210 14.86 3.29 0.51
CA VAL A 210 14.83 3.95 -0.81
C VAL A 210 14.41 2.98 -1.93
N ALA A 211 14.81 1.71 -1.81
CA ALA A 211 14.55 0.70 -2.83
C ALA A 211 13.25 -0.09 -2.60
N LEU A 212 12.74 -0.17 -1.37
CA LEU A 212 11.61 -1.03 -1.02
C LEU A 212 10.38 -0.27 -0.53
N GLY A 213 10.53 0.93 0.02
CA GLY A 213 9.45 1.65 0.69
C GLY A 213 9.16 1.12 2.08
N LEU A 214 7.88 0.94 2.40
CA LEU A 214 7.43 0.26 3.61
C LEU A 214 7.69 -1.23 3.47
N HIS A 215 8.32 -1.83 4.48
CA HIS A 215 8.59 -3.27 4.46
C HIS A 215 7.31 -4.09 4.54
N SER A 216 7.34 -5.28 3.96
CA SER A 216 6.30 -6.26 4.21
C SER A 216 6.28 -6.60 5.70
N ASP A 217 5.11 -6.56 6.30
CA ASP A 217 4.89 -6.87 7.70
C ASP A 217 3.46 -7.42 7.85
N ALA A 218 3.36 -8.71 8.14
CA ALA A 218 2.09 -9.40 8.21
C ALA A 218 1.26 -9.06 9.45
N ASN A 219 1.86 -8.37 10.42
CA ASN A 219 1.17 -7.94 11.62
C ASN A 219 0.59 -6.54 11.47
N TRP A 220 0.80 -5.85 10.36
CA TRP A 220 0.37 -4.47 10.21
C TRP A 220 -0.32 -4.22 8.88
N THR A 221 -1.46 -3.56 8.96
CA THR A 221 -2.23 -3.02 7.85
C THR A 221 -2.00 -1.51 7.78
N LEU A 222 -1.75 -1.01 6.57
CA LEU A 222 -1.64 0.41 6.28
C LEU A 222 -3.04 0.98 6.01
N ALA A 223 -3.53 1.82 6.92
CA ALA A 223 -4.82 2.48 6.78
C ALA A 223 -4.65 3.91 6.25
N ILE A 224 -5.36 4.26 5.18
CA ILE A 224 -5.27 5.55 4.49
C ILE A 224 -6.68 6.14 4.33
N ASN A 225 -6.94 7.31 4.90
CA ASN A 225 -8.17 8.06 4.62
C ASN A 225 -8.01 8.83 3.30
N ILE A 226 -8.64 8.34 2.24
CA ILE A 226 -8.45 8.87 0.88
C ILE A 226 -8.99 10.30 0.73
N PRO A 227 -10.22 10.64 1.19
CA PRO A 227 -10.72 12.02 1.09
C PRO A 227 -9.83 13.04 1.81
N HIS A 228 -9.41 12.73 3.04
CA HIS A 228 -8.52 13.62 3.79
C HIS A 228 -7.12 13.71 3.15
N LEU A 229 -6.65 12.64 2.51
CA LEU A 229 -5.38 12.65 1.80
C LEU A 229 -5.43 13.58 0.59
N VAL A 230 -6.48 13.48 -0.23
CA VAL A 230 -6.69 14.37 -1.37
C VAL A 230 -6.76 15.82 -0.90
N ASN A 231 -7.61 16.12 0.09
CA ASN A 231 -7.76 17.48 0.63
C ASN A 231 -6.43 18.06 1.13
N LEU A 232 -5.63 17.26 1.84
CA LEU A 232 -4.34 17.71 2.35
C LEU A 232 -3.33 17.95 1.21
N LEU A 233 -3.26 17.03 0.24
CA LEU A 233 -2.29 17.08 -0.85
C LEU A 233 -2.65 18.12 -1.92
N SER A 234 -3.91 18.51 -2.06
CA SER A 234 -4.34 19.62 -2.91
C SER A 234 -3.88 20.99 -2.41
N VAL A 235 -3.60 21.15 -1.10
CA VAL A 235 -3.04 22.38 -0.55
C VAL A 235 -1.55 22.46 -0.88
N PRO A 236 -1.00 23.58 -1.39
CA PRO A 236 0.44 23.71 -1.60
C PRO A 236 1.24 23.45 -0.33
N ARG A 237 2.35 22.70 -0.44
CA ARG A 237 3.14 22.22 0.71
C ARG A 237 3.49 23.32 1.71
N PHE A 238 3.90 24.50 1.25
CA PHE A 238 4.32 25.62 2.11
C PHE A 238 3.16 26.23 2.91
N LEU A 239 1.92 25.92 2.56
CA LEU A 239 0.70 26.34 3.28
C LEU A 239 0.15 25.24 4.21
N ARG A 240 0.68 24.02 4.15
CA ARG A 240 0.21 22.92 4.98
C ARG A 240 0.74 23.06 6.41
N LYS A 241 -0.16 23.00 7.39
CA LYS A 241 0.21 22.90 8.81
C LYS A 241 0.70 21.50 9.20
N HIS A 242 0.30 20.48 8.45
CA HIS A 242 0.57 19.07 8.71
C HIS A 242 1.05 18.37 7.44
N ASN A 243 1.89 17.34 7.58
CA ASN A 243 2.13 16.34 6.54
C ASN A 243 1.16 15.16 6.66
N VAL A 244 1.18 14.24 5.68
CA VAL A 244 0.25 13.09 5.58
C VAL A 244 0.25 12.15 6.79
N PHE A 245 1.34 12.12 7.57
CA PHE A 245 1.47 11.30 8.76
C PHE A 245 0.99 12.05 10.01
N SER A 246 1.43 13.29 10.18
CA SER A 246 1.04 14.16 11.31
C SER A 246 -0.45 14.52 11.31
N SER A 247 -1.11 14.51 10.15
CA SER A 247 -2.55 14.69 10.01
C SER A 247 -3.37 13.46 10.39
N LYS A 248 -2.71 12.33 10.71
CA LYS A 248 -3.33 11.01 10.96
C LYS A 248 -4.19 10.51 9.79
N THR A 249 -3.89 10.98 8.58
CA THR A 249 -4.51 10.51 7.34
C THR A 249 -4.00 9.12 6.98
N ILE A 250 -2.72 8.86 7.24
CA ILE A 250 -2.10 7.54 7.16
C ILE A 250 -1.84 7.03 8.57
N ARG A 251 -2.26 5.80 8.83
CA ARG A 251 -2.15 5.10 10.11
C ARG A 251 -1.67 3.68 9.92
N MET A 252 -1.11 3.10 10.97
CA MET A 252 -0.91 1.65 11.06
C MET A 252 -1.96 1.05 11.99
N VAL A 253 -2.43 -0.16 11.66
CA VAL A 253 -3.39 -0.92 12.45
C VAL A 253 -2.96 -2.39 12.39
N ASP A 254 -2.89 -3.10 13.51
CA ASP A 254 -2.43 -4.51 13.55
C ASP A 254 -3.53 -5.57 13.37
#